data_AF-A0A6M7TI30-F1
#
_entry.id   AF-A0A6M7TI30-F1
#
_cell.length_a   1.000
_cell.length_b   1.000
_cell.length_c   1.000
_cell.angle_alpha   90.00
_cell.angle_beta   90.00
_cell.angle_gamma   90.00
#
_symmetry.space_group_name_H-M   'P 1'
#
loop_
_entity.id
_entity.type
_entity.pdbx_description
1 polymer ?
#
loop_
_entity_poly.entity_id
_entity_poly.type
_entity_poly.pdbx_seq_one_letter_code
_entity_poly.pdbx_strand_id
1 'polypeptide(L)'
;MFLGAETYRSPRVVESGELTDRGLAGVRRGRFGTPMAYRSTDIEHLHKSLAAQDRIRRAGRTPNGHALWTTAERAVLKKWFPDYIAMKMRLPERSMPAIRGQCHLMGLSTPKPAWTAADRARLKRLFPTVSKDELIAAFPGRTWTSLQVSGYQMGLKRWRKPYVKTSHPVIDDVREACRAKGHFMPDLDVYAGTGKYFSKLAQRRKKHDFRKVDKAVKALGGTLTIEWCNDDSA
;
A
#
# COMPACT_ATOMS: atom_id res chain seq x y z
N MET A 1 -25.30 36.41 54.85
CA MET A 1 -26.58 36.66 54.14
C MET A 1 -26.58 35.84 52.87
N PHE A 2 -27.57 34.95 52.77
CA PHE A 2 -28.19 34.27 51.62
C PHE A 2 -27.46 34.34 50.26
N LEU A 3 -26.90 33.23 49.76
CA LEU A 3 -27.54 32.08 49.06
C LEU A 3 -27.89 32.38 47.59
N GLY A 4 -27.18 31.68 46.69
CA GLY A 4 -27.50 31.55 45.27
C GLY A 4 -26.97 30.22 44.75
N ALA A 5 -27.60 29.13 45.18
CA ALA A 5 -27.32 27.76 44.75
C ALA A 5 -28.00 27.51 43.41
N GLU A 6 -27.23 27.42 42.32
CA GLU A 6 -27.71 26.88 41.06
C GLU A 6 -27.80 25.35 41.15
N THR A 7 -29.04 24.88 41.15
CA THR A 7 -29.43 23.49 41.31
C THR A 7 -28.98 22.64 40.13
N TYR A 8 -28.16 21.64 40.43
CA TYR A 8 -27.78 20.52 39.57
C TYR A 8 -29.03 19.68 39.23
N ARG A 9 -29.53 19.78 38.00
CA ARG A 9 -30.68 19.01 37.52
C ARG A 9 -30.26 17.58 37.20
N SER A 10 -30.52 16.66 38.13
CA SER A 10 -30.34 15.22 37.97
C SER A 10 -31.08 14.68 36.73
N PRO A 11 -30.49 13.77 35.92
CA PRO A 11 -31.18 13.11 34.83
C PRO A 11 -32.24 12.15 35.39
N ARG A 12 -33.49 12.34 34.94
CA ARG A 12 -34.64 11.47 35.25
C ARG A 12 -34.35 10.03 34.85
N VAL A 13 -34.50 9.13 35.81
CA VAL A 13 -34.74 7.70 35.61
C VAL A 13 -36.02 7.59 34.77
N VAL A 14 -35.95 6.96 33.59
CA VAL A 14 -37.14 6.60 32.81
C VAL A 14 -37.47 5.16 33.17
N GLU A 15 -38.54 5.02 33.94
CA GLU A 15 -39.18 3.75 34.28
C GLU A 15 -39.69 3.06 33.01
N SER A 16 -39.52 1.73 33.01
CA SER A 16 -40.11 0.75 32.12
C SER A 16 -41.64 0.89 32.10
N GLY A 17 -42.18 1.37 30.97
CA GLY A 17 -43.61 1.39 30.67
C GLY A 17 -43.90 0.54 29.43
N GLU A 18 -44.65 -0.54 29.64
CA GLU A 18 -45.20 -1.44 28.63
C GLU A 18 -45.98 -0.65 27.56
N LEU A 19 -45.54 -0.75 26.30
CA LEU A 19 -46.24 -0.15 25.17
C LEU A 19 -47.36 -1.11 24.74
N THR A 20 -48.58 -0.80 25.15
CA THR A 20 -49.79 -1.50 24.69
C THR A 20 -50.14 -1.10 23.26
N ASP A 21 -50.55 -2.14 22.54
CA ASP A 21 -51.01 -2.18 21.16
C ASP A 21 -52.29 -1.36 20.96
N ARG A 22 -52.23 -0.27 20.17
CA ARG A 22 -53.32 0.33 19.38
C ARG A 22 -52.90 1.66 18.76
N GLY A 23 -52.82 1.71 17.42
CA GLY A 23 -52.74 2.99 16.69
C GLY A 23 -52.01 2.98 15.36
N LEU A 24 -52.13 1.94 14.53
CA LEU A 24 -51.59 1.93 13.16
C LEU A 24 -52.68 2.32 12.15
N ALA A 25 -52.81 3.61 11.87
CA ALA A 25 -53.47 4.10 10.67
C ALA A 25 -52.69 5.29 10.08
N GLY A 26 -52.08 5.06 8.91
CA GLY A 26 -51.75 6.14 7.98
C GLY A 26 -50.35 6.75 8.06
N VAL A 27 -49.29 5.98 7.78
CA VAL A 27 -48.04 6.58 7.26
C VAL A 27 -47.58 5.78 6.03
N ARG A 28 -47.38 6.54 4.94
CA ARG A 28 -46.97 6.08 3.62
C ARG A 28 -45.75 5.17 3.72
N ARG A 29 -45.81 4.00 3.07
CA ARG A 29 -44.70 3.03 2.97
C ARG A 29 -43.54 3.65 2.17
N GLY A 30 -42.70 4.43 2.84
CA GLY A 30 -41.33 4.64 2.42
C GLY A 30 -40.61 3.28 2.50
N ARG A 31 -39.84 2.96 1.47
CA ARG A 31 -39.03 1.75 1.35
C ARG A 31 -37.93 1.78 2.42
N PHE A 32 -38.27 1.52 3.67
CA PHE A 32 -37.31 1.25 4.74
C PHE A 32 -36.61 -0.06 4.38
N GLY A 33 -35.29 0.02 4.19
CA GLY A 33 -34.46 -1.17 4.04
C GLY A 33 -34.76 -2.14 5.17
N THR A 34 -34.92 -3.40 4.83
CA THR A 34 -35.10 -4.49 5.78
C THR A 34 -34.09 -4.31 6.92
N PRO A 35 -34.49 -4.32 8.21
CA PRO A 35 -33.52 -4.34 9.29
C PRO A 35 -32.58 -5.51 9.03
N MET A 36 -31.28 -5.21 8.98
CA MET A 36 -30.24 -6.18 8.67
C MET A 36 -30.27 -7.23 9.79
N ALA A 37 -31.03 -8.31 9.59
CA ALA A 37 -31.07 -9.44 10.49
C ALA A 37 -29.68 -10.07 10.42
N TYR A 38 -28.83 -9.72 11.39
CA TYR A 38 -27.54 -10.37 11.57
C TYR A 38 -27.78 -11.88 11.65
N ARG A 39 -27.05 -12.66 10.85
CA ARG A 39 -27.16 -14.12 10.91
C ARG A 39 -26.73 -14.54 12.32
N SER A 40 -27.24 -15.67 12.83
CA SER A 40 -26.83 -16.20 14.13
C SER A 40 -25.29 -16.30 14.27
N THR A 41 -24.61 -16.62 13.16
CA THR A 41 -23.15 -16.63 13.03
C THR A 41 -22.49 -15.28 13.30
N ASP A 42 -23.13 -14.17 12.93
CA ASP A 42 -22.59 -12.83 13.11
C ASP A 42 -22.70 -12.38 14.57
N ILE A 43 -23.79 -12.76 15.25
CA ILE A 43 -23.97 -12.53 16.69
C ILE A 43 -22.95 -13.34 17.49
N GLU A 44 -22.71 -14.59 17.12
CA GLU A 44 -21.64 -15.39 17.73
C GLU A 44 -20.24 -14.80 17.52
N HIS A 45 -19.95 -14.29 16.32
CA HIS A 45 -18.69 -13.61 16.03
C HIS A 45 -18.55 -12.32 16.86
N LEU A 46 -19.64 -11.58 17.05
CA LEU A 46 -19.67 -10.40 17.91
C LEU A 46 -19.38 -10.78 19.37
N HIS A 47 -20.03 -11.80 19.92
CA HIS A 47 -19.80 -12.26 21.29
C HIS A 47 -18.36 -12.74 21.50
N LYS A 48 -17.80 -13.49 20.53
CA LYS A 48 -16.38 -13.91 20.56
C LYS A 48 -15.43 -12.71 20.52
N SER A 49 -15.74 -11.70 19.72
CA SER A 49 -14.98 -10.46 19.64
C SER A 49 -15.01 -9.67 20.96
N LEU A 50 -16.19 -9.50 21.56
CA LEU A 50 -16.38 -8.81 22.84
C LEU A 50 -15.64 -9.53 23.98
N ALA A 51 -15.77 -10.86 24.06
CA ALA A 51 -15.03 -11.66 25.05
C ALA A 51 -13.51 -11.54 24.89
N ALA A 52 -13.01 -11.48 23.64
CA ALA A 52 -11.59 -11.24 23.36
C ALA A 52 -11.15 -9.83 23.79
N GLN A 53 -11.97 -8.81 23.56
CA GLN A 53 -11.71 -7.45 24.02
C GLN A 53 -11.66 -7.34 25.55
N ASP A 54 -12.60 -7.98 26.25
CA ASP A 54 -12.63 -7.98 27.71
C ASP A 54 -11.41 -8.68 28.32
N ARG A 55 -10.98 -9.80 27.72
CA ARG A 55 -9.74 -10.48 28.10
C ARG A 55 -8.52 -9.57 27.92
N ILE A 56 -8.44 -8.87 26.78
CA ILE A 56 -7.36 -7.93 26.49
C ILE A 56 -7.36 -6.77 27.49
N ARG A 57 -8.53 -6.21 27.79
CA ARG A 57 -8.69 -5.12 28.78
C ARG A 57 -8.24 -5.56 30.17
N ARG A 58 -8.65 -6.76 30.63
CA ARG A 58 -8.26 -7.32 31.93
C ARG A 58 -6.76 -7.65 32.02
N ALA A 59 -6.20 -8.22 30.96
CA ALA A 59 -4.78 -8.60 30.93
C ALA A 59 -3.83 -7.41 30.73
N GLY A 60 -4.33 -6.24 30.31
CA GLY A 60 -3.50 -5.07 30.00
C GLY A 60 -2.56 -5.27 28.79
N ARG A 61 -2.69 -6.40 28.08
CA ARG A 61 -1.81 -6.82 27.00
C ARG A 61 -2.63 -7.40 25.85
N THR A 62 -2.15 -7.21 24.62
CA THR A 62 -2.71 -7.88 23.44
C THR A 62 -2.38 -9.38 23.49
N PRO A 63 -3.08 -10.23 22.71
CA PRO A 63 -2.77 -11.67 22.65
C PRO A 63 -1.32 -11.95 22.23
N ASN A 64 -0.68 -11.00 21.53
CA ASN A 64 0.71 -11.05 21.11
C ASN A 64 1.71 -10.56 22.20
N GLY A 65 1.22 -10.28 23.41
CA GLY A 65 2.05 -9.86 24.55
C GLY A 65 2.39 -8.38 24.61
N HIS A 66 1.92 -7.55 23.68
CA HIS A 66 2.22 -6.11 23.69
C HIS A 66 1.33 -5.37 24.71
N ALA A 67 1.94 -4.51 25.53
CA ALA A 67 1.21 -3.69 26.49
C ALA A 67 0.19 -2.77 25.80
N LEU A 68 -1.00 -2.64 26.37
CA LEU A 68 -2.02 -1.70 25.89
C LEU A 68 -1.58 -0.26 26.11
N TRP A 69 -2.03 0.64 25.24
CA TRP A 69 -1.82 2.07 25.40
C TRP A 69 -2.71 2.61 26.52
N THR A 70 -2.10 3.26 27.49
CA THR A 70 -2.79 3.95 28.58
C THR A 70 -3.26 5.34 28.13
N THR A 71 -4.21 5.92 28.88
CA THR A 71 -4.68 7.30 28.66
C THR A 71 -3.56 8.32 28.89
N ALA A 72 -2.69 8.08 29.86
CA ALA A 72 -1.52 8.92 30.16
C ALA A 72 -0.53 8.95 28.98
N GLU A 73 -0.15 7.77 28.44
CA GLU A 73 0.73 7.70 27.26
C GLU A 73 0.11 8.43 26.05
N ARG A 74 -1.20 8.26 25.82
CA ARG A 74 -1.91 8.98 24.75
C ARG A 74 -1.93 10.51 24.96
N ALA A 75 -1.98 10.98 26.20
CA ALA A 75 -1.90 12.40 26.50
C ALA A 75 -0.51 12.97 26.18
N VAL A 76 0.55 12.20 26.45
CA VAL A 76 1.93 12.55 26.03
C VAL A 76 2.01 12.68 24.51
N LEU A 77 1.44 11.74 23.75
CA LEU A 77 1.44 11.82 22.28
C LEU A 77 0.75 13.09 21.76
N LYS A 78 -0.39 13.48 22.33
CA LYS A 78 -1.09 14.72 21.94
C LYS A 78 -0.28 15.97 22.25
N LYS A 79 0.38 16.01 23.41
CA LYS A 79 1.11 17.20 23.89
C LYS A 79 2.39 17.48 23.08
N TRP A 80 3.08 16.43 22.64
CA TRP A 80 4.40 16.55 22.02
C TRP A 80 4.38 16.33 20.51
N PHE A 81 3.21 16.15 19.88
CA PHE A 81 3.10 16.09 18.43
C PHE A 81 3.40 17.48 17.82
N PRO A 82 4.25 17.59 16.79
CA PRO A 82 4.80 16.55 15.91
C PRO A 82 6.20 16.01 16.27
N ASP A 83 6.78 16.37 17.42
CA ASP A 83 8.15 16.05 17.80
C ASP A 83 8.34 14.60 18.29
N TYR A 84 8.57 13.68 17.34
CA TYR A 84 8.73 12.26 17.64
C TYR A 84 9.94 11.93 18.54
N ILE A 85 11.00 12.73 18.50
CA ILE A 85 12.17 12.56 19.38
C ILE A 85 11.75 12.86 20.83
N ALA A 86 11.04 13.97 21.04
CA ALA A 86 10.52 14.36 22.35
C ALA A 86 9.52 13.35 22.93
N MET A 87 8.71 12.72 22.07
CA MET A 87 7.82 11.61 22.45
C MET A 87 8.61 10.37 22.87
N LYS A 88 9.67 10.01 22.13
CA LYS A 88 10.49 8.83 22.44
C LYS A 88 11.26 8.95 23.75
N MET A 89 11.77 10.14 24.05
CA MET A 89 12.45 10.38 25.34
C MET A 89 11.52 10.19 26.54
N ARG A 90 10.22 10.47 26.37
CA ARG A 90 9.21 10.36 27.44
C ARG A 90 8.56 8.97 27.52
N LEU A 91 8.65 8.20 26.44
CA LEU A 91 8.11 6.84 26.33
C LEU A 91 9.24 5.87 25.94
N PRO A 92 10.25 5.66 26.81
CA PRO A 92 11.41 4.83 26.48
C PRO A 92 11.01 3.37 26.21
N GLU A 93 10.01 2.86 26.92
CA GLU A 93 9.47 1.50 26.76
C GLU A 93 8.80 1.25 25.41
N ARG A 94 8.33 2.31 24.73
CA ARG A 94 7.63 2.19 23.44
C ARG A 94 8.58 2.38 22.28
N SER A 95 8.54 1.44 21.33
CA SER A 95 9.34 1.56 20.11
C SER A 95 8.87 2.75 19.25
N MET A 96 9.79 3.33 18.47
CA MET A 96 9.45 4.40 17.52
C MET A 96 8.31 4.02 16.55
N PRO A 97 8.27 2.80 15.98
CA PRO A 97 7.14 2.35 15.18
C PRO A 97 5.82 2.31 15.94
N ALA A 98 5.83 1.90 17.22
CA ALA A 98 4.63 1.87 18.05
C ALA A 98 4.08 3.30 18.28
N ILE A 99 4.96 4.27 18.57
CA ILE A 99 4.59 5.68 18.73
C ILE A 99 3.96 6.22 17.44
N ARG A 100 4.59 5.99 16.28
CA ARG A 100 4.05 6.43 14.97
C ARG A 100 2.71 5.80 14.65
N GLY A 101 2.58 4.49 14.88
CA GLY A 101 1.33 3.75 14.66
C GLY A 101 0.21 4.27 15.56
N GLN A 102 0.50 4.55 16.83
CA GLN A 102 -0.48 5.09 17.75
C GLN A 102 -0.90 6.52 17.40
N CYS A 103 0.04 7.39 17.00
CA CYS A 103 -0.30 8.72 16.51
C CYS A 103 -1.23 8.63 15.28
N HIS A 104 -0.95 7.73 14.34
CA HIS A 104 -1.81 7.50 13.18
C HIS A 104 -3.21 7.02 13.58
N LEU A 105 -3.32 6.06 14.51
CA LEU A 105 -4.59 5.56 15.03
C LEU A 105 -5.40 6.66 15.74
N MET A 106 -4.72 7.60 16.39
CA MET A 106 -5.33 8.76 17.04
C MET A 106 -5.66 9.92 16.10
N GLY A 107 -5.35 9.79 14.79
CA GLY A 107 -5.52 10.88 13.82
C GLY A 107 -4.48 12.01 13.94
N LEU A 108 -3.45 11.83 14.78
CA LEU A 108 -2.31 12.74 14.92
C LEU A 108 -1.35 12.49 13.75
N SER A 109 -1.70 13.03 12.59
CA SER A 109 -0.88 12.96 11.38
C SER A 109 -0.64 14.34 10.81
N THR A 110 0.55 14.58 10.29
CA THR A 110 0.83 15.82 9.56
C THR A 110 0.05 15.77 8.26
N PRO A 111 -0.76 16.81 7.95
CA PRO A 111 -1.53 16.82 6.73
C PRO A 111 -0.58 16.77 5.54
N LYS A 112 -0.77 15.77 4.67
CA LYS A 112 -0.05 15.73 3.40
C LYS A 112 -0.65 16.80 2.49
N PRO A 113 0.17 17.52 1.71
CA PRO A 113 -0.38 18.49 0.78
C PRO A 113 -1.35 17.80 -0.19
N ALA A 114 -2.45 18.44 -0.56
CA ALA A 114 -3.40 17.89 -1.51
C ALA A 114 -2.82 17.89 -2.93
N TRP A 115 -3.26 16.98 -3.80
CA TRP A 115 -2.89 17.01 -5.22
C TRP A 115 -3.78 18.01 -5.96
N THR A 116 -3.18 19.12 -6.43
CA THR A 116 -3.91 20.10 -7.24
C THR A 116 -4.06 19.60 -8.68
N ALA A 117 -4.98 20.20 -9.46
CA ALA A 117 -5.11 19.89 -10.88
C ALA A 117 -3.83 20.22 -11.67
N ALA A 118 -3.16 21.32 -11.31
CA ALA A 118 -1.88 21.71 -11.88
C ALA A 118 -0.77 20.68 -11.61
N ASP A 119 -0.70 20.15 -10.38
CA ASP A 119 0.25 19.10 -10.04
C ASP A 119 0.03 17.84 -10.86
N ARG A 120 -1.24 17.45 -11.06
CA ARG A 120 -1.59 16.28 -11.87
C ARG A 120 -1.21 16.48 -13.34
N ALA A 121 -1.48 17.66 -13.91
CA ALA A 121 -1.09 17.98 -15.28
C ALA A 121 0.44 17.95 -15.46
N ARG A 122 1.16 18.54 -14.49
CA ARG A 122 2.63 18.51 -14.46
C ARG A 122 3.17 17.08 -14.34
N LEU A 123 2.56 16.26 -13.47
CA LEU A 123 2.96 14.86 -13.29
C LEU A 123 2.73 14.06 -14.57
N LYS A 124 1.59 14.23 -15.25
CA LYS A 124 1.31 13.56 -16.54
C LYS A 124 2.39 13.82 -17.59
N ARG A 125 2.90 15.05 -17.65
CA ARG A 125 3.94 15.44 -18.62
C ARG A 125 5.32 14.89 -18.26
N LEU A 126 5.70 14.94 -16.99
CA LEU A 126 7.07 14.64 -16.56
C LEU A 126 7.28 13.16 -16.19
N PHE A 127 6.25 12.47 -15.69
CA PHE A 127 6.38 11.11 -15.15
C PHE A 127 6.90 10.06 -16.14
N PRO A 128 6.50 10.06 -17.44
CA PRO A 128 6.96 9.04 -18.39
C PRO A 128 8.44 9.19 -18.78
N THR A 129 8.91 10.43 -18.89
CA THR A 129 10.16 10.82 -19.57
C THR A 129 11.31 11.13 -18.61
N VAL A 130 11.01 11.80 -17.50
CA VAL A 130 12.01 12.43 -16.63
C VAL A 130 12.62 11.44 -15.64
N SER A 131 13.88 11.68 -15.25
CA SER A 131 14.59 10.86 -14.25
C SER A 131 14.00 11.03 -12.84
N LYS A 132 14.41 10.18 -11.89
CA LYS A 132 13.82 10.18 -10.53
C LYS A 132 14.15 11.49 -9.81
N ASP A 133 15.37 11.96 -9.96
CA ASP A 133 15.92 13.07 -9.21
C ASP A 133 15.36 14.41 -9.74
N GLU A 134 15.25 14.54 -11.06
CA GLU A 134 14.57 15.66 -11.70
C GLU A 134 13.08 15.73 -11.34
N LEU A 135 12.40 14.58 -11.22
CA LEU A 135 10.99 14.55 -10.79
C LEU A 135 10.85 15.00 -9.33
N ILE A 136 11.78 14.64 -8.46
CA ILE A 136 11.80 15.12 -7.06
C ILE A 136 12.09 16.62 -7.02
N ALA A 137 13.01 17.12 -7.84
CA ALA A 137 13.31 18.54 -7.96
C ALA A 137 12.10 19.34 -8.46
N ALA A 138 11.30 18.78 -9.38
CA ALA A 138 10.10 19.42 -9.91
C ALA A 138 8.92 19.50 -8.92
N PHE A 139 8.94 18.69 -7.86
CA PHE A 139 7.90 18.61 -6.83
C PHE A 139 8.51 18.71 -5.41
N PRO A 140 8.99 19.90 -5.00
CA PRO A 140 9.54 20.08 -3.66
C PRO A 140 8.50 19.74 -2.60
N GLY A 141 8.89 18.98 -1.57
CA GLY A 141 8.00 18.51 -0.50
C GLY A 141 7.22 17.23 -0.79
N ARG A 142 7.40 16.61 -1.98
CA ARG A 142 6.84 15.28 -2.28
C ARG A 142 7.91 14.21 -2.27
N THR A 143 7.56 13.06 -1.71
CA THR A 143 8.41 11.86 -1.79
C THR A 143 8.23 11.15 -3.12
N TRP A 144 9.28 10.46 -3.58
CA TRP A 144 9.22 9.60 -4.76
C TRP A 144 8.05 8.61 -4.70
N THR A 145 7.79 8.01 -3.53
CA THR A 145 6.70 7.06 -3.34
C THR A 145 5.33 7.70 -3.59
N SER A 146 5.13 8.95 -3.16
CA SER A 146 3.88 9.69 -3.42
C SER A 146 3.70 9.93 -4.93
N LEU A 147 4.76 10.35 -5.62
CA LEU A 147 4.72 10.60 -7.07
C LEU A 147 4.43 9.31 -7.84
N GLN A 148 5.03 8.20 -7.43
CA GLN A 148 4.85 6.88 -8.05
C GLN A 148 3.43 6.35 -7.87
N VAL A 149 2.89 6.38 -6.64
CA VAL A 149 1.52 5.93 -6.36
C VAL A 149 0.52 6.78 -7.13
N SER A 150 0.67 8.12 -7.11
CA SER A 150 -0.22 9.02 -7.84
C SER A 150 -0.12 8.83 -9.36
N GLY A 151 1.07 8.62 -9.89
CA GLY A 151 1.26 8.34 -11.31
C GLY A 151 0.56 7.04 -11.74
N TYR A 152 0.69 5.98 -10.94
CA TYR A 152 0.03 4.71 -11.21
C TYR A 152 -1.49 4.78 -11.06
N GLN A 153 -2.01 5.51 -10.07
CA GLN A 153 -3.44 5.80 -9.94
C GLN A 153 -4.00 6.55 -11.15
N MET A 154 -3.17 7.38 -11.79
CA MET A 154 -3.51 8.07 -13.04
C MET A 154 -3.26 7.23 -14.30
N GLY A 155 -2.87 5.95 -14.17
CA GLY A 155 -2.58 5.05 -15.29
C GLY A 155 -1.27 5.35 -16.02
N LEU A 156 -0.42 6.22 -15.49
CA LEU A 156 0.85 6.59 -16.12
C LEU A 156 1.87 5.46 -15.97
N LYS A 157 2.56 5.14 -17.06
CA LYS A 157 3.67 4.18 -17.07
C LYS A 157 4.97 4.92 -17.36
N ARG A 158 6.00 4.63 -16.59
CA ARG A 158 7.35 5.16 -16.84
C ARG A 158 8.00 4.42 -17.99
N TRP A 159 8.77 5.13 -18.81
CA TRP A 159 9.62 4.48 -19.81
C TRP A 159 10.62 3.54 -19.12
N ARG A 160 10.64 2.30 -19.58
CA ARG A 160 11.51 1.26 -19.01
C ARG A 160 12.93 1.52 -19.48
N LYS A 161 13.88 1.50 -18.52
CA LYS A 161 15.32 1.59 -18.83
C LYS A 161 15.70 0.48 -19.83
N PRO A 162 16.63 0.74 -20.75
CA PRO A 162 17.21 -0.32 -21.58
C PRO A 162 17.74 -1.44 -20.68
N TYR A 163 17.68 -2.67 -21.18
CA TYR A 163 18.22 -3.81 -20.44
C TYR A 163 19.73 -3.63 -20.27
N VAL A 164 20.22 -3.90 -19.07
CA VAL A 164 21.66 -3.95 -18.83
C VAL A 164 22.25 -5.08 -19.66
N LYS A 165 23.39 -4.83 -20.31
CA LYS A 165 24.17 -5.84 -21.03
C LYS A 165 24.57 -6.96 -20.06
N THR A 166 24.12 -8.19 -20.29
CA THR A 166 24.65 -9.38 -19.64
C THR A 166 25.94 -9.70 -20.37
N SER A 167 27.05 -9.91 -19.67
CA SER A 167 28.39 -10.18 -20.23
C SER A 167 28.51 -11.33 -21.26
N HIS A 168 27.40 -11.95 -21.69
CA HIS A 168 27.32 -12.97 -22.72
C HIS A 168 26.73 -12.39 -24.03
N PRO A 169 27.53 -12.34 -25.12
CA PRO A 169 27.16 -11.69 -26.39
C PRO A 169 25.80 -12.12 -26.96
N VAL A 170 25.58 -13.44 -27.10
CA VAL A 170 24.34 -13.98 -27.68
C VAL A 170 23.07 -13.52 -26.94
N ILE A 171 23.13 -13.35 -25.62
CA ILE A 171 21.97 -12.88 -24.86
C ILE A 171 21.74 -11.40 -25.11
N ASP A 172 22.81 -10.61 -25.17
CA ASP A 172 22.76 -9.18 -25.45
C ASP A 172 22.21 -8.88 -26.84
N ASP A 173 22.60 -9.66 -27.84
CA ASP A 173 22.06 -9.55 -29.21
C ASP A 173 20.55 -9.81 -29.22
N VAL A 174 20.09 -10.84 -28.50
CA VAL A 174 18.65 -11.11 -28.33
C VAL A 174 17.95 -9.95 -27.62
N ARG A 175 18.59 -9.31 -26.63
CA ARG A 175 18.01 -8.15 -25.93
C ARG A 175 17.90 -6.94 -26.85
N GLU A 176 18.92 -6.71 -27.65
CA GLU A 176 18.97 -5.61 -28.60
C GLU A 176 17.95 -5.80 -29.72
N ALA A 177 17.88 -7.00 -30.32
CA ALA A 177 16.86 -7.36 -31.31
C ALA A 177 15.44 -7.23 -30.74
N CYS A 178 15.20 -7.69 -29.51
CA CYS A 178 13.91 -7.54 -28.84
C CYS A 178 13.53 -6.06 -28.66
N ARG A 179 14.50 -5.21 -28.29
CA ARG A 179 14.30 -3.76 -28.16
C ARG A 179 14.08 -3.07 -29.50
N ALA A 180 14.81 -3.45 -30.55
CA ALA A 180 14.63 -2.92 -31.90
C ALA A 180 13.22 -3.19 -32.44
N LYS A 181 12.64 -4.34 -32.10
CA LYS A 181 11.26 -4.69 -32.44
C LYS A 181 10.19 -4.09 -31.50
N GLY A 182 10.59 -3.33 -30.49
CA GLY A 182 9.67 -2.74 -29.51
C GLY A 182 9.02 -3.76 -28.56
N HIS A 183 9.48 -5.01 -28.55
CA HIS A 183 9.01 -6.03 -27.62
C HIS A 183 9.77 -5.95 -26.28
N PHE A 184 9.14 -6.43 -25.20
CA PHE A 184 9.81 -6.54 -23.91
C PHE A 184 10.20 -8.00 -23.61
N MET A 185 11.14 -8.18 -22.69
CA MET A 185 11.66 -9.49 -22.31
C MET A 185 10.59 -10.44 -21.75
N PRO A 186 9.60 -9.97 -20.95
CA PRO A 186 8.46 -10.80 -20.57
C PRO A 186 7.59 -11.20 -21.77
N ASP A 187 7.46 -10.34 -22.77
CA ASP A 187 6.67 -10.63 -23.97
C ASP A 187 7.42 -11.65 -24.84
N LEU A 188 8.75 -11.55 -24.94
CA LEU A 188 9.59 -12.55 -25.58
C LEU A 188 9.46 -13.93 -24.93
N ASP A 189 9.40 -13.97 -23.60
CA ASP A 189 9.18 -15.21 -22.84
C ASP A 189 7.83 -15.87 -23.18
N VAL A 190 6.81 -15.05 -23.50
CA VAL A 190 5.49 -15.51 -23.95
C VAL A 190 5.56 -15.99 -25.41
N TYR A 191 6.15 -15.21 -26.32
CA TYR A 191 6.28 -15.57 -27.74
C TYR A 191 7.11 -16.84 -27.96
N ALA A 192 8.21 -16.98 -27.23
CA ALA A 192 9.11 -18.13 -27.35
C ALA A 192 8.68 -19.34 -26.49
N GLY A 193 7.67 -19.19 -25.63
CA GLY A 193 7.24 -20.23 -24.69
C GLY A 193 8.34 -20.63 -23.69
N THR A 194 9.21 -19.69 -23.31
CA THR A 194 10.37 -19.95 -22.42
C THR A 194 10.09 -19.68 -20.95
N GLY A 195 8.88 -19.19 -20.65
CA GLY A 195 8.35 -19.03 -19.29
C GLY A 195 8.80 -17.74 -18.62
N LYS A 196 9.81 -17.80 -17.75
CA LYS A 196 10.42 -16.61 -17.11
C LYS A 196 11.93 -16.56 -17.35
N TYR A 197 12.37 -17.17 -18.45
CA TYR A 197 13.77 -17.38 -18.70
C TYR A 197 14.47 -16.05 -18.98
N PHE A 198 14.01 -15.30 -19.98
CA PHE A 198 14.64 -14.03 -20.33
C PHE A 198 14.31 -12.92 -19.34
N SER A 199 13.10 -12.95 -18.76
CA SER A 199 12.65 -11.95 -17.78
C SER A 199 13.34 -12.03 -16.42
N LYS A 200 13.81 -13.22 -15.98
CA LYS A 200 14.42 -13.39 -14.64
C LYS A 200 15.71 -14.22 -14.60
N LEU A 201 15.80 -15.29 -15.38
CA LEU A 201 16.85 -16.31 -15.21
C LEU A 201 18.09 -16.02 -16.05
N ALA A 202 17.93 -15.43 -17.24
CA ALA A 202 19.02 -15.18 -18.18
C ALA A 202 20.06 -14.20 -17.64
N GLN A 203 19.74 -13.35 -16.65
CA GLN A 203 20.72 -12.46 -16.02
C GLN A 203 21.49 -13.11 -14.87
N ARG A 204 20.91 -14.13 -14.21
CA ARG A 204 21.46 -14.70 -12.98
C ARG A 204 22.33 -15.93 -13.20
N ARG A 205 22.17 -16.59 -14.36
CA ARG A 205 22.85 -17.85 -14.65
C ARG A 205 24.17 -17.62 -15.36
N LYS A 206 25.22 -18.30 -14.90
CA LYS A 206 26.53 -18.36 -15.58
C LYS A 206 26.50 -19.20 -16.86
N LYS A 207 25.61 -20.20 -16.93
CA LYS A 207 25.40 -21.06 -18.11
C LYS A 207 24.02 -20.80 -18.70
N HIS A 208 23.97 -20.40 -19.96
CA HIS A 208 22.72 -20.16 -20.67
C HIS A 208 22.26 -21.41 -21.42
N ASP A 209 20.94 -21.59 -21.43
CA ASP A 209 20.27 -22.67 -22.15
C ASP A 209 20.05 -22.24 -23.61
N PHE A 210 20.95 -22.69 -24.49
CA PHE A 210 20.92 -22.33 -25.91
C PHE A 210 19.65 -22.80 -26.63
N ARG A 211 18.93 -23.82 -26.12
CA ARG A 211 17.64 -24.22 -26.70
C ARG A 211 16.58 -23.13 -26.55
N LYS A 212 16.62 -22.41 -25.42
CA LYS A 212 15.70 -21.29 -25.18
C LYS A 212 16.11 -20.06 -25.97
N VAL A 213 17.41 -19.86 -26.15
CA VAL A 213 17.96 -18.82 -27.02
C VAL A 213 17.53 -19.04 -28.46
N ASP A 214 17.68 -20.25 -29.00
CA ASP A 214 17.23 -20.60 -30.36
C ASP A 214 15.73 -20.33 -30.56
N LYS A 215 14.87 -20.74 -29.60
CA LYS A 215 13.44 -20.43 -29.64
C LYS A 215 13.16 -18.93 -29.66
N ALA A 216 13.89 -18.14 -28.88
CA ALA A 216 13.74 -16.69 -28.86
C ALA A 216 14.22 -16.03 -30.15
N VAL A 217 15.36 -16.46 -30.70
CA VAL A 217 15.90 -15.96 -31.97
C VAL A 217 14.89 -16.25 -33.10
N LYS A 218 14.34 -17.46 -33.15
CA LYS A 218 13.27 -17.82 -34.11
C LYS A 218 11.99 -17.01 -33.92
N ALA A 219 11.54 -16.80 -32.68
CA ALA A 219 10.38 -15.96 -32.38
C ALA A 219 10.59 -14.49 -32.79
N LEU A 220 11.84 -14.02 -32.71
CA LEU A 220 12.26 -12.71 -33.19
C LEU A 220 12.62 -12.73 -34.69
N GLY A 221 12.40 -13.82 -35.42
CA GLY A 221 12.66 -13.91 -36.87
C GLY A 221 14.13 -13.79 -37.26
N GLY A 222 15.05 -14.10 -36.35
CA GLY A 222 16.48 -14.20 -36.63
C GLY A 222 16.93 -15.65 -36.85
N THR A 223 18.19 -15.81 -37.24
CA THR A 223 18.89 -17.09 -37.35
C THR A 223 20.11 -17.08 -36.45
N LEU A 224 20.36 -18.20 -35.77
CA LEU A 224 21.55 -18.37 -34.93
C LEU A 224 22.65 -19.01 -35.78
N THR A 225 23.68 -18.24 -36.12
CA THR A 225 24.89 -18.73 -36.80
C THR A 225 26.01 -18.94 -35.77
N ILE A 226 26.78 -20.01 -35.96
CA ILE A 226 28.00 -20.25 -35.20
C ILE A 226 29.15 -20.15 -36.20
N GLU A 227 29.95 -19.10 -36.06
CA GLU A 227 31.15 -18.90 -36.85
C GLU A 227 32.36 -19.36 -36.04
N TRP A 228 33.15 -20.26 -36.64
CA TRP A 228 34.44 -20.65 -36.10
C TRP A 228 35.46 -19.70 -36.72
N CYS A 229 36.08 -18.85 -35.89
CA CYS A 229 37.22 -18.07 -36.34
C CYS A 229 38.39 -19.04 -36.53
N ASN A 230 38.75 -19.32 -37.78
CA ASN A 230 39.99 -20.03 -38.07
C ASN A 230 41.12 -19.03 -37.86
N ASP A 231 41.75 -19.06 -36.68
CA ASP A 231 43.07 -18.45 -36.48
C ASP A 231 44.13 -19.31 -37.19
N ASP A 232 44.04 -19.40 -38.52
CA ASP A 232 45.11 -19.89 -39.40
C ASP A 232 45.91 -18.68 -39.91
N SER A 233 46.46 -17.90 -38.97
CA SER A 233 47.56 -16.98 -39.27
C SER A 233 48.85 -17.66 -38.84
N ALA A 234 49.39 -18.48 -39.75
CA ALA A 234 50.73 -19.03 -39.68
C ALA A 234 51.80 -17.93 -39.79
#